data_AF-A0A800JAI5-F1
#
_entry.id   AF-A0A800JAI5-F1
#
_cell.length_a   1.000
_cell.length_b   1.000
_cell.length_c   1.000
_cell.angle_alpha   90.00
_cell.angle_beta   90.00
_cell.angle_gamma   90.00
#
_symmetry.space_group_name_H-M   'P 1'
#
loop_
_entity.id
_entity.type
_entity.pdbx_description
1 polymer ?
#
loop_
_entity_poly.entity_id
_entity_poly.type
_entity_poly.pdbx_seq_one_letter_code
_entity_poly.pdbx_strand_id
1 'polypeptide(L)'
;RPIGTFELMQGKLADMYTSLQSARAFCYRIAENCANNQVSRRDTAACLLFASENAVKVSLEAIQALGGNGYINDYPAGRLLRDAKLYDIGAGTNEIRRMLIGRELFDETAT
;
A
#
# COMPACT_ATOMS: atom_id res chain seq x y z
N ARG A 1 21.38 11.87 -20.50
CA ARG A 1 20.46 10.72 -20.72
C ARG A 1 19.39 10.75 -19.62
N PRO A 2 18.09 10.65 -19.94
CA PRO A 2 17.04 10.63 -18.91
C PRO A 2 17.16 9.42 -17.97
N ILE A 3 16.98 9.62 -16.66
CA ILE A 3 17.20 8.58 -15.64
C ILE A 3 16.29 7.34 -15.80
N GLY A 4 15.08 7.53 -16.33
CA GLY A 4 14.14 6.42 -16.60
C GLY A 4 14.60 5.44 -17.69
N THR A 5 15.69 5.72 -18.40
CA THR A 5 16.23 4.82 -19.42
C THR A 5 17.26 3.83 -18.88
N PHE A 6 17.65 3.91 -17.60
CA PHE A 6 18.53 2.92 -16.97
C PHE A 6 17.71 1.72 -16.49
N GLU A 7 18.21 0.51 -16.69
CA GLU A 7 17.47 -0.75 -16.43
C GLU A 7 17.03 -0.89 -14.96
N LEU A 8 17.88 -0.49 -14.02
CA LEU A 8 17.52 -0.48 -12.58
C LEU A 8 16.35 0.47 -12.29
N MET A 9 16.27 1.59 -12.99
CA MET A 9 15.15 2.54 -12.85
C MET A 9 13.87 1.99 -13.49
N GLN A 10 13.99 1.27 -14.60
CA GLN A 10 12.86 0.59 -15.23
C GLN A 10 12.31 -0.52 -14.33
N GLY A 11 13.19 -1.32 -13.71
CA GLY A 11 12.81 -2.33 -12.73
C GLY A 11 12.08 -1.72 -11.53
N LYS A 12 12.61 -0.63 -10.96
CA LYS A 12 11.96 0.11 -9.87
C LYS A 12 10.56 0.60 -10.25
N LEU A 13 10.40 1.19 -11.44
CA LEU A 13 9.10 1.64 -11.93
C LEU A 13 8.14 0.47 -12.15
N ALA A 14 8.62 -0.67 -12.63
CA ALA A 14 7.81 -1.88 -12.81
C ALA A 14 7.28 -2.40 -11.47
N ASP A 15 8.12 -2.43 -10.43
CA ASP A 15 7.71 -2.82 -9.08
C ASP A 15 6.69 -1.84 -8.49
N MET A 16 6.94 -0.54 -8.61
CA MET A 16 6.02 0.50 -8.12
C MET A 16 4.66 0.43 -8.82
N TYR A 17 4.67 0.25 -10.14
CA TYR A 17 3.45 0.09 -10.93
C TYR A 17 2.68 -1.17 -10.51
N THR A 18 3.36 -2.30 -10.35
CA THR A 18 2.74 -3.57 -9.95
C THR A 18 2.10 -3.46 -8.57
N SER A 19 2.81 -2.87 -7.60
CA SER A 19 2.28 -2.57 -6.27
C SER A 19 1.01 -1.72 -6.33
N LEU A 20 1.00 -0.66 -7.15
CA LEU A 20 -0.16 0.21 -7.33
C LEU A 20 -1.35 -0.53 -7.95
N GLN A 21 -1.14 -1.30 -9.02
CA GLN A 21 -2.21 -2.02 -9.69
C GLN A 21 -2.83 -3.08 -8.78
N SER A 22 -2.00 -3.85 -8.08
CA SER A 22 -2.46 -4.85 -7.11
C SER A 22 -3.29 -4.22 -6.00
N ALA A 23 -2.83 -3.10 -5.43
CA ALA A 23 -3.55 -2.42 -4.35
C ALA A 23 -4.89 -1.86 -4.85
N ARG A 24 -4.89 -1.25 -6.03
CA ARG A 24 -6.09 -0.70 -6.66
C ARG A 24 -7.13 -1.78 -6.96
N ALA A 25 -6.71 -2.90 -7.54
CA ALA A 25 -7.59 -4.02 -7.86
C ALA A 25 -8.20 -4.61 -6.58
N PHE A 26 -7.41 -4.79 -5.53
CA PHE A 26 -7.89 -5.29 -4.24
C PHE A 26 -8.90 -4.30 -3.62
N CYS A 27 -8.58 -3.01 -3.56
CA CYS A 27 -9.49 -1.97 -3.07
C CYS A 27 -10.84 -1.97 -3.80
N TYR A 28 -10.83 -2.03 -5.14
CA TYR A 28 -12.09 -2.02 -5.90
C TYR A 28 -12.91 -3.30 -5.71
N ARG A 29 -12.27 -4.47 -5.61
CA ARG A 29 -12.97 -5.71 -5.30
C ARG A 29 -13.66 -5.63 -3.93
N ILE A 30 -12.97 -5.11 -2.92
CA ILE A 30 -13.57 -4.96 -1.58
C ILE A 30 -14.65 -3.90 -1.55
N ALA A 31 -14.49 -2.80 -2.28
CA ALA A 31 -15.54 -1.80 -2.43
C ALA A 31 -16.81 -2.38 -3.08
N GLU A 32 -16.65 -3.21 -4.11
CA GLU A 32 -17.76 -3.94 -4.77
C GLU A 32 -18.47 -4.89 -3.79
N ASN A 33 -17.71 -5.70 -3.03
CA ASN A 33 -18.28 -6.57 -2.02
C ASN A 33 -19.07 -5.78 -0.96
N CYS A 34 -18.54 -4.64 -0.51
CA CYS A 34 -19.24 -3.76 0.43
C CYS A 34 -20.54 -3.20 -0.16
N ALA A 35 -20.53 -2.77 -1.43
CA ALA A 35 -21.73 -2.28 -2.12
C ALA A 35 -22.80 -3.37 -2.27
N ASN A 36 -22.40 -4.64 -2.39
CA ASN A 36 -23.28 -5.79 -2.48
C ASN A 36 -23.70 -6.38 -1.12
N ASN A 37 -23.42 -5.70 0.01
CA ASN A 37 -23.64 -6.18 1.37
C ASN A 37 -22.91 -7.51 1.71
N GLN A 38 -21.83 -7.81 1.01
CA GLN A 38 -20.96 -8.97 1.22
C GLN A 38 -19.70 -8.55 1.99
N VAL A 39 -19.89 -7.81 3.09
CA VAL A 39 -18.79 -7.23 3.86
C VAL A 39 -18.05 -8.32 4.64
N SER A 40 -16.74 -8.40 4.43
CA SER A 40 -15.83 -9.30 5.15
C SER A 40 -14.84 -8.48 5.99
N ARG A 41 -14.83 -8.73 7.30
CA ARG A 41 -13.95 -8.04 8.26
C ARG A 41 -12.48 -8.33 7.97
N ARG A 42 -12.15 -9.60 7.68
CA ARG A 42 -10.79 -9.98 7.30
C ARG A 42 -10.36 -9.37 5.98
N ASP A 43 -11.24 -9.33 4.98
CA ASP A 43 -10.84 -8.86 3.64
C ASP A 43 -10.69 -7.33 3.61
N THR A 44 -11.53 -6.59 4.34
CA THR A 44 -11.39 -5.14 4.52
C THR A 44 -10.10 -4.79 5.27
N ALA A 45 -9.75 -5.53 6.32
CA ALA A 45 -8.49 -5.35 7.04
C ALA A 45 -7.27 -5.72 6.18
N ALA A 46 -7.33 -6.81 5.43
CA ALA A 46 -6.26 -7.25 4.52
C ALA A 46 -6.04 -6.24 3.39
N CYS A 47 -7.12 -5.67 2.84
CA CYS A 47 -7.04 -4.65 1.82
C CYS A 47 -6.32 -3.39 2.31
N LEU A 48 -6.69 -2.90 3.51
CA LEU A 48 -6.06 -1.71 4.08
C LEU A 48 -4.60 -1.95 4.47
N LEU A 49 -4.30 -3.12 5.06
CA LEU A 49 -2.93 -3.57 5.34
C LEU A 49 -2.08 -3.55 4.06
N PHE A 50 -2.56 -4.21 3.00
CA PHE A 50 -1.82 -4.29 1.74
C PHE A 50 -1.61 -2.92 1.10
N ALA A 51 -2.66 -2.09 1.05
CA ALA A 51 -2.59 -0.77 0.44
C ALA A 51 -1.65 0.17 1.20
N SER A 52 -1.66 0.16 2.54
CA SER A 52 -0.83 1.07 3.34
C SER A 52 0.67 0.75 3.18
N GLU A 53 1.03 -0.53 3.25
CA GLU A 53 2.44 -0.95 3.15
C GLU A 53 3.00 -0.65 1.77
N ASN A 54 2.21 -0.90 0.72
CA ASN A 54 2.61 -0.56 -0.64
C ASN A 54 2.68 0.96 -0.86
N ALA A 55 1.80 1.75 -0.23
CA ALA A 55 1.88 3.21 -0.32
C ALA A 55 3.17 3.76 0.30
N VAL A 56 3.60 3.23 1.45
CA VAL A 56 4.87 3.60 2.10
C VAL A 56 6.05 3.15 1.23
N LYS A 57 6.05 1.89 0.77
CA LYS A 57 7.10 1.35 -0.12
C LYS A 57 7.27 2.22 -1.37
N VAL A 58 6.20 2.47 -2.11
CA VAL A 58 6.22 3.25 -3.35
C VAL A 58 6.66 4.70 -3.10
N SER A 59 6.25 5.30 -1.98
CA SER A 59 6.66 6.66 -1.63
C SER A 59 8.16 6.75 -1.32
N LEU A 60 8.72 5.75 -0.62
CA LEU A 60 10.17 5.66 -0.39
C LEU A 60 10.93 5.49 -1.70
N GLU A 61 10.43 4.65 -2.60
CA GLU A 61 11.04 4.46 -3.92
C GLU A 61 10.99 5.73 -4.78
N ALA A 62 9.92 6.53 -4.66
CA ALA A 62 9.83 7.83 -5.32
C ALA A 62 10.88 8.82 -4.78
N ILE A 63 11.12 8.85 -3.46
CA ILE A 63 12.20 9.65 -2.87
C ILE A 63 13.56 9.20 -3.40
N GLN A 64 13.82 7.89 -3.40
CA GLN A 64 15.07 7.31 -3.88
C GLN A 64 15.31 7.60 -5.37
N ALA A 65 14.27 7.53 -6.20
CA ALA A 65 14.32 7.83 -7.62
C ALA A 65 14.66 9.30 -7.91
N LEU A 66 14.21 10.22 -7.06
CA LEU A 66 14.47 11.67 -7.18
C LEU A 66 15.78 12.10 -6.48
N GLY A 67 16.42 11.22 -5.71
CA GLY A 67 17.63 11.55 -4.94
C GLY A 67 17.39 12.70 -3.96
N GLY A 68 18.31 13.67 -3.92
CA GLY A 68 18.18 14.84 -3.04
C GLY A 68 16.90 15.65 -3.27
N ASN A 69 16.41 15.71 -4.52
CA ASN A 69 15.14 16.38 -4.85
C ASN A 69 13.94 15.67 -4.21
N GLY A 70 14.01 14.36 -3.99
CA GLY A 70 12.96 13.61 -3.30
C GLY A 70 12.91 13.89 -1.80
N TYR A 71 14.02 14.35 -1.22
CA TYR A 71 14.16 14.59 0.22
C TYR A 71 13.70 15.99 0.65
N ILE A 72 13.87 16.98 -0.22
CA ILE A 72 13.46 18.36 0.03
C ILE A 72 11.96 18.57 -0.22
N ASN A 73 11.40 19.67 0.28
CA ASN A 73 9.96 19.94 0.20
C ASN A 73 9.51 20.57 -1.13
N ASP A 74 10.43 20.88 -2.05
CA ASP A 74 10.10 21.43 -3.37
C ASP A 74 9.40 20.40 -4.28
N TYR A 75 9.54 19.11 -3.96
CA TYR A 75 8.89 18.02 -4.66
C TYR A 75 7.93 17.26 -3.73
N PRO A 76 6.83 16.71 -4.26
CA PRO A 76 5.78 16.12 -3.42
C PRO A 76 6.18 14.81 -2.73
N ALA A 77 7.30 14.18 -3.09
CA ALA A 77 7.67 12.84 -2.62
C ALA A 77 7.75 12.74 -1.08
N GLY A 78 8.39 13.71 -0.43
CA GLY A 78 8.46 13.75 1.04
C GLY A 78 7.10 13.95 1.71
N ARG A 79 6.19 14.73 1.10
CA ARG A 79 4.79 14.87 1.59
C ARG A 79 4.03 13.56 1.47
N LEU A 80 4.10 12.92 0.30
CA LEU A 80 3.42 11.65 0.03
C LEU A 80 3.85 10.53 0.99
N LEU A 81 5.14 10.46 1.34
CA LEU A 81 5.62 9.50 2.34
C LEU A 81 4.99 9.74 3.72
N ARG A 82 4.91 11.01 4.16
CA ARG A 82 4.30 11.36 5.45
C ARG A 82 2.81 11.01 5.48
N ASP A 83 2.10 11.31 4.39
CA ASP A 83 0.69 10.97 4.24
C ASP A 83 0.49 9.45 4.22
N ALA A 84 1.32 8.72 3.46
CA ALA A 84 1.27 7.26 3.37
C ALA A 84 1.48 6.60 4.75
N LYS A 85 2.42 7.13 5.54
CA LYS A 85 2.76 6.55 6.84
C LYS A 85 1.60 6.60 7.83
N LEU A 86 0.70 7.57 7.71
CA LEU A 86 -0.49 7.65 8.54
C LEU A 86 -1.36 6.39 8.41
N TYR A 87 -1.45 5.77 7.23
CA TYR A 87 -2.26 4.56 7.04
C TYR A 87 -1.68 3.32 7.73
N ASP A 88 -0.36 3.25 7.95
CA ASP A 88 0.27 2.14 8.68
C ASP A 88 -0.04 2.16 10.18
N ILE A 89 -0.17 3.36 10.76
CA ILE A 89 -0.18 3.57 12.21
C ILE A 89 -1.49 4.16 12.74
N GLY A 90 -2.23 4.88 11.89
CA GLY A 90 -3.46 5.56 12.23
C GLY A 90 -4.69 4.65 12.12
N ALA A 91 -5.71 4.95 12.93
CA ALA A 91 -7.02 4.26 12.93
C ALA A 91 -6.91 2.71 12.95
N GLY A 92 -5.95 2.20 13.72
CA GLY A 92 -5.60 0.78 13.81
C GLY A 92 -4.28 0.49 13.10
N THR A 93 -3.29 -0.03 13.81
CA THR A 93 -1.97 -0.31 13.21
C THR A 93 -2.01 -1.55 12.33
N ASN A 94 -1.00 -1.70 11.46
CA ASN A 94 -0.85 -2.91 10.65
C ASN A 94 -0.68 -4.19 11.48
N GLU A 95 -0.10 -4.12 12.68
CA GLU A 95 -0.02 -5.25 13.62
C GLU A 95 -1.41 -5.68 14.09
N ILE A 96 -2.27 -4.71 14.46
CA ILE A 96 -3.66 -4.98 14.83
C ILE A 96 -4.41 -5.62 13.66
N ARG A 97 -4.23 -5.13 12.42
CA ARG A 97 -4.85 -5.73 11.23
C ARG A 97 -4.42 -7.17 11.02
N ARG A 98 -3.11 -7.46 11.13
CA ARG A 98 -2.60 -8.84 11.04
C ARG A 98 -3.21 -9.76 12.08
N MET A 99 -3.32 -9.31 13.33
CA MET A 99 -3.96 -10.09 14.40
C MET A 99 -5.44 -10.35 14.09
N LEU A 100 -6.18 -9.35 13.59
CA LEU A 100 -7.58 -9.52 13.21
C LEU A 100 -7.74 -10.52 12.06
N ILE A 101 -6.95 -10.38 10.99
CA ILE A 101 -6.99 -11.29 9.84
C ILE A 101 -6.70 -12.73 10.30
N GLY A 102 -5.65 -12.93 11.09
CA GLY A 102 -5.29 -14.25 11.59
C GLY A 102 -6.38 -14.87 12.47
N ARG A 103 -7.01 -14.07 13.33
CA ARG A 103 -8.11 -14.53 14.18
C ARG A 103 -9.33 -14.98 13.37
N GLU A 104 -9.78 -14.14 12.43
CA GLU A 104 -10.95 -14.44 11.60
C GLU A 104 -10.71 -15.69 10.73
N LEU A 105 -9.50 -15.86 10.18
CA LEU A 105 -9.14 -17.08 9.44
C LEU A 105 -9.16 -18.34 10.33
N PHE A 106 -8.64 -18.25 11.56
CA PHE A 106 -8.68 -19.38 12.49
C PHE A 106 -10.11 -19.74 12.84
N ASP A 107 -10.92 -18.76 13.23
CA ASP A 107 -12.32 -18.96 13.64
C ASP A 107 -13.18 -19.57 12.50
N GLU A 108 -12.94 -19.18 11.23
CA GLU A 108 -13.60 -19.78 10.06
C GLU A 108 -13.24 -21.27 9.85
N THR A 109 -12.03 -21.68 10.22
CA THR A 109 -11.52 -23.06 9.99
C THR A 109 -11.65 -23.98 11.20
N ALA A 110 -11.94 -23.44 12.37
CA ALA A 110 -12.08 -24.20 13.62
C ALA A 110 -13.43 -24.96 13.74
N THR A 111 -14.29 -24.86 12.73
CA THR A 111 -15.59 -25.54 12.64
C THR A 111 -15.50 -26.73 11.70
#